data_AF-A0A534YAF2-F1
#
_entry.id   AF-A0A534YAF2-F1
#
_cell.length_a   1.000
_cell.length_b   1.000
_cell.length_c   1.000
_cell.angle_alpha   90.00
_cell.angle_beta   90.00
_cell.angle_gamma   90.00
#
_symmetry.space_group_name_H-M   'P 1'
#
loop_
_entity.id
_entity.type
_entity.pdbx_description
1 polymer ?
#
loop_
_entity_poly.entity_id
_entity_poly.type
_entity_poly.pdbx_seq_one_letter_code
_entity_poly.pdbx_strand_id
1 'polypeptide(L)'
;GIIANWAIPGELVLGVGGAMDLLSGVRTVIVVMSHTTREGEPKIVSQLTLPKSSLRPADYLVTELATFRVRDGGLVLDELVEGVSIDELKARTAAPFSTA
;
A
#
# COMPACT_ATOMS: atom_id res chain seq x y z
N GLY A 1 1.74 -5.63 3.88
CA GLY A 1 1.97 -4.23 3.45
C GLY A 1 3.45 -3.91 3.27
N ILE A 2 4.18 -4.67 2.46
CA ILE A 2 5.54 -4.31 2.02
C ILE A 2 5.42 -3.23 0.94
N ILE A 3 6.37 -2.29 0.90
CA ILE A 3 6.31 -1.11 0.03
C ILE A 3 7.24 -1.27 -1.17
N ALA A 4 6.80 -0.82 -2.34
CA ALA A 4 7.59 -0.59 -3.53
C ALA A 4 7.29 0.80 -4.08
N ASN A 5 8.28 1.71 -4.10
CA ASN A 5 8.07 3.11 -4.50
C ASN A 5 9.29 3.80 -5.13
N TRP A 6 10.36 3.08 -5.47
CA TRP A 6 11.61 3.69 -5.93
C TRP A 6 11.97 3.40 -7.39
N ALA A 7 11.37 2.38 -8.01
CA ALA A 7 11.65 2.02 -9.40
C ALA A 7 10.46 1.32 -10.07
N ILE A 8 10.31 1.59 -11.37
CA ILE A 8 9.48 0.83 -12.31
C ILE A 8 10.45 0.16 -13.30
N PRO A 9 10.48 -1.19 -13.39
CA PRO A 9 11.34 -1.88 -14.35
C PRO A 9 11.06 -1.43 -15.79
N GLY A 10 12.12 -1.02 -16.50
CA GLY A 10 12.02 -0.52 -17.87
C GLY A 10 11.88 1.01 -17.98
N GLU A 11 11.68 1.72 -16.88
CA GLU A 11 11.71 3.18 -16.83
C GLU A 11 13.03 3.72 -16.26
N LEU A 12 13.28 5.02 -16.46
CA LEU A 12 14.48 5.68 -15.94
C LEU A 12 14.45 5.71 -14.41
N VAL A 13 15.43 5.06 -13.79
CA VAL A 13 15.62 5.09 -12.33
C VAL A 13 16.39 6.34 -11.95
N LEU A 14 15.73 7.27 -11.24
CA LEU A 14 16.35 8.52 -10.77
C LEU A 14 17.17 8.35 -9.48
N GLY A 15 17.17 7.14 -8.91
CA GLY A 15 17.87 6.78 -7.68
C GLY A 15 16.92 6.41 -6.54
N VAL A 16 17.40 5.63 -5.58
CA VAL A 16 16.61 5.18 -4.41
C VAL A 16 16.31 6.32 -3.43
N GLY A 17 17.20 7.32 -3.34
CA GLY A 17 17.14 8.37 -2.32
C GLY A 17 17.21 7.80 -0.89
N GLY A 18 16.70 8.55 0.10
CA GLY A 18 16.65 8.12 1.51
C GLY A 18 15.40 7.30 1.88
N ALA A 19 14.66 6.78 0.91
CA ALA A 19 13.41 6.07 1.17
C ALA A 19 13.63 4.78 1.97
N MET A 20 14.72 4.06 1.70
CA MET A 20 15.05 2.82 2.42
C MET A 20 15.44 3.11 3.88
N ASP A 21 16.26 4.14 4.11
CA ASP A 21 16.68 4.58 5.45
C ASP A 21 15.51 5.09 6.29
N LEU A 22 14.60 5.86 5.68
CA LEU A 22 13.39 6.32 6.36
C LEU A 22 12.55 5.12 6.81
N LEU A 23 12.28 4.18 5.90
CA LEU A 23 11.48 3.01 6.24
C LEU A 23 12.13 2.18 7.34
N SER A 24 13.44 1.97 7.35
CA SER A 24 14.09 1.15 8.37
C SER A 24 14.14 1.81 9.75
N GLY A 25 14.30 3.13 9.82
CA GLY A 25 14.61 3.84 11.07
C GLY A 25 13.41 4.43 11.84
N VAL A 26 12.24 4.58 11.22
CA VAL A 26 11.11 5.27 11.87
C VAL A 26 10.28 4.37 12.76
N ARG A 27 9.63 4.95 13.78
CA ARG A 27 8.71 4.18 14.65
C ARG A 27 7.45 3.75 13.90
N THR A 28 6.87 4.64 13.11
CA THR A 28 5.60 4.43 12.41
C THR A 28 5.73 4.82 10.94
N VAL A 29 5.29 3.94 10.04
CA VAL A 29 5.23 4.15 8.59
C VAL A 29 3.78 4.23 8.15
N ILE A 30 3.39 5.40 7.63
CA ILE A 30 2.07 5.61 7.02
C ILE A 30 2.29 5.78 5.52
N VAL A 31 1.68 4.91 4.74
CA VAL A 31 1.66 5.02 3.28
C VAL A 31 0.41 5.78 2.88
N VAL A 32 0.58 6.87 2.15
CA VAL A 32 -0.53 7.64 1.57
C VAL A 32 -0.42 7.54 0.06
N MET A 33 -1.45 7.01 -0.59
CA MET A 33 -1.47 6.84 -2.04
C MET A 33 -2.89 6.74 -2.58
N SER A 34 -3.07 7.01 -3.87
CA SER A 34 -4.28 6.59 -4.58
C SER A 34 -4.42 5.07 -4.53
N HIS A 35 -5.66 4.59 -4.40
CA HIS A 35 -5.98 3.17 -4.24
C HIS A 35 -5.65 2.35 -5.50
N THR A 36 -5.86 2.96 -6.67
CA THR A 36 -5.59 2.37 -7.99
C THR A 36 -4.55 3.17 -8.77
N THR A 37 -4.06 2.58 -9.86
CA THR A 37 -3.34 3.32 -10.91
C THR A 37 -4.30 4.27 -11.65
N ARG A 38 -3.77 5.04 -12.61
CA ARG A 38 -4.59 5.92 -13.47
C ARG A 38 -5.51 5.10 -14.37
N GLU A 39 -5.10 3.89 -14.71
CA GLU A 39 -5.81 2.92 -15.53
C GLU A 39 -6.84 2.12 -14.71
N GLY A 40 -6.92 2.35 -13.40
CA GLY A 40 -7.86 1.68 -12.51
C GLY A 40 -7.37 0.35 -11.93
N GLU A 41 -6.11 -0.02 -12.17
CA GLU A 41 -5.55 -1.27 -11.64
C GLU A 41 -5.30 -1.17 -10.12
N PRO A 42 -5.63 -2.20 -9.32
CA PRO A 42 -5.36 -2.20 -7.89
C PRO A 42 -3.87 -2.05 -7.56
N LYS A 43 -3.52 -1.10 -6.68
CA LYS A 43 -2.15 -0.98 -6.16
C LYS A 43 -1.92 -1.78 -4.89
N ILE A 44 -3.00 -2.18 -4.22
CA ILE A 44 -2.97 -3.02 -3.03
C ILE A 44 -3.07 -4.48 -3.50
N VAL A 45 -1.92 -5.13 -3.61
CA VAL A 45 -1.76 -6.46 -4.21
C VAL A 45 -1.27 -7.48 -3.18
N SER A 46 -1.60 -8.76 -3.41
CA SER A 46 -1.13 -9.87 -2.58
C SER A 46 0.39 -10.08 -2.67
N GLN A 47 0.97 -9.78 -3.84
CA GLN A 47 2.40 -9.87 -4.10
C GLN A 47 2.86 -8.67 -4.93
N LEU A 48 3.96 -8.03 -4.49
CA LEU A 48 4.57 -6.94 -5.24
C LEU A 48 5.15 -7.44 -6.57
N THR A 49 4.82 -6.73 -7.63
CA THR A 49 5.41 -6.88 -8.97
C THR A 49 6.60 -5.94 -9.18
N LEU A 50 6.65 -4.85 -8.41
CA LEU A 50 7.73 -3.87 -8.42
C LEU A 50 8.81 -4.20 -7.37
N PRO A 51 10.06 -3.73 -7.56
CA PRO A 51 11.14 -3.93 -6.61
C PRO A 51 10.78 -3.38 -5.22
N LYS A 52 10.96 -4.21 -4.18
CA LYS A 52 10.73 -3.83 -2.79
C LYS A 52 11.63 -2.64 -2.41
N SER A 53 11.08 -1.68 -1.69
CA SER A 53 11.82 -0.59 -1.08
C SER A 53 12.46 -1.02 0.24
N SER A 54 11.73 -1.80 1.05
CA SER A 54 12.20 -2.28 2.35
C SER A 54 11.55 -3.62 2.67
N LEU A 55 12.18 -4.40 3.56
CA LEU A 55 11.54 -5.57 4.17
C LEU A 55 10.62 -5.20 5.33
N ARG A 56 10.70 -3.97 5.83
CA ARG A 56 9.78 -3.47 6.85
C ARG A 56 8.40 -3.22 6.21
N PRO A 57 7.31 -3.73 6.80
CA PRO A 57 5.97 -3.36 6.40
C PRO A 57 5.59 -1.93 6.81
N ALA A 58 4.64 -1.35 6.10
CA ALA A 58 3.88 -0.19 6.57
C ALA A 58 3.11 -0.54 7.85
N ASP A 59 2.80 0.46 8.67
CA ASP A 59 1.88 0.34 9.81
C ASP A 59 0.44 0.66 9.36
N TYR A 60 0.30 1.70 8.54
CA TYR A 60 -0.96 2.13 7.95
C TYR A 60 -0.84 2.33 6.45
N LEU A 61 -1.95 2.07 5.76
CA LEU A 61 -2.16 2.43 4.37
C LEU A 61 -3.44 3.26 4.27
N VAL A 62 -3.32 4.49 3.80
CA VAL A 62 -4.40 5.46 3.68
C VAL A 62 -4.61 5.77 2.20
N THR A 63 -5.84 5.62 1.72
CA THR A 63 -6.24 5.98 0.36
C THR A 63 -7.50 6.83 0.39
N GLU A 64 -7.93 7.29 -0.77
CA GLU A 64 -9.20 7.97 -1.00
C GLU A 64 -10.45 7.08 -0.79
N LEU A 65 -10.29 5.78 -0.52
CA LEU A 65 -11.38 4.82 -0.34
C LEU A 65 -11.43 4.22 1.07
N ALA A 66 -10.27 4.00 1.69
CA ALA A 66 -10.18 3.33 2.98
C ALA A 66 -8.83 3.58 3.67
N THR A 67 -8.84 3.37 4.98
CA THR A 67 -7.64 3.18 5.78
C THR A 67 -7.51 1.71 6.17
N PHE A 68 -6.35 1.12 5.91
CA PHE A 68 -5.99 -0.20 6.39
C PHE A 68 -4.88 -0.10 7.43
N ARG A 69 -4.95 -0.95 8.43
CA ARG A 69 -3.86 -1.22 9.36
C ARG A 69 -3.19 -2.53 9.00
N VAL A 70 -1.87 -2.57 9.05
CA VAL A 70 -1.12 -3.81 8.87
C VAL A 70 -0.95 -4.49 10.22
N ARG A 71 -1.54 -5.67 10.41
CA ARG A 71 -1.43 -6.47 11.63
C ARG A 71 -1.21 -7.93 11.28
N ASP A 72 -0.35 -8.60 12.04
CA ASP A 72 -0.09 -10.04 11.92
C ASP A 72 0.22 -10.49 10.48
N GLY A 73 0.90 -9.62 9.72
CA GLY A 73 1.24 -9.86 8.31
C GLY A 73 0.12 -9.60 7.30
N GLY A 74 -1.10 -9.30 7.74
CA GLY A 74 -2.28 -9.04 6.90
C GLY A 74 -2.75 -7.57 6.92
N LEU A 75 -3.77 -7.29 6.11
CA LEU A 75 -4.48 -6.02 6.11
C LEU A 75 -5.78 -6.15 6.91
N VAL A 76 -6.01 -5.22 7.81
CA VAL A 76 -7.26 -5.05 8.56
C VAL A 76 -7.86 -3.71 8.15
N LEU A 77 -9.10 -3.71 7.66
CA LEU A 77 -9.84 -2.49 7.36
C LEU A 77 -10.10 -1.73 8.66
N ASP A 78 -9.55 -0.53 8.78
CA ASP A 78 -9.67 0.34 9.96
C ASP A 78 -10.80 1.35 9.75
N GLU A 79 -10.82 2.01 8.58
CA GLU A 79 -11.86 2.98 8.21
C GLU A 79 -12.25 2.83 6.73
N LEU A 80 -13.53 3.03 6.43
CA LEU A 80 -14.08 3.07 5.08
C LEU A 80 -14.61 4.48 4.82
N VAL A 81 -14.29 5.05 3.66
CA VAL A 81 -14.77 6.39 3.28
C VAL A 81 -16.28 6.37 3.08
N GLU A 82 -16.95 7.43 3.52
CA GLU A 82 -18.40 7.58 3.37
C GLU A 82 -18.83 7.46 1.90
N GLY A 83 -19.87 6.66 1.66
CA GLY A 83 -20.39 6.39 0.32
C GLY A 83 -19.67 5.28 -0.45
N VAL A 84 -18.52 4.78 0.03
CA VAL A 84 -17.86 3.60 -0.55
C VAL A 84 -18.45 2.34 0.06
N SER A 85 -18.80 1.36 -0.78
CA SER A 85 -19.26 0.05 -0.30
C SER A 85 -18.09 -0.92 -0.09
N ILE A 86 -18.28 -1.92 0.78
CA ILE A 86 -17.28 -2.99 0.96
C ILE A 86 -17.03 -3.76 -0.34
N ASP A 87 -18.06 -4.00 -1.15
CA ASP A 87 -17.93 -4.72 -2.41
C ASP A 87 -17.13 -3.91 -3.44
N GLU A 88 -17.37 -2.59 -3.51
CA GLU A 88 -16.54 -1.69 -4.31
C GLU A 88 -15.09 -1.68 -3.86
N LEU A 89 -14.84 -1.59 -2.56
CA LEU A 89 -13.49 -1.64 -2.00
C LEU A 89 -12.80 -2.95 -2.37
N LYS A 90 -13.49 -4.09 -2.23
CA LYS A 90 -12.97 -5.42 -2.63
C LYS A 90 -12.68 -5.49 -4.12
N ALA A 91 -13.54 -4.93 -4.97
CA ALA A 91 -13.31 -4.91 -6.42
C ALA A 91 -12.06 -4.11 -6.81
N ARG A 92 -11.66 -3.13 -5.99
CA ARG A 92 -10.48 -2.28 -6.21
C ARG A 92 -9.25 -2.68 -5.38
N THR A 93 -9.36 -3.73 -4.56
CA THR A 93 -8.28 -4.26 -3.72
C THR A 93 -7.97 -5.69 -4.12
N ALA A 94 -6.79 -5.97 -4.67
CA ALA A 94 -6.40 -7.33 -5.05
C ALA A 94 -5.87 -8.17 -3.87
N ALA A 95 -5.36 -7.53 -2.82
CA ALA A 95 -4.95 -8.22 -1.60
C ALA A 95 -6.16 -8.59 -0.73
N PRO A 96 -6.17 -9.78 -0.09
CA PRO A 96 -7.17 -10.08 0.91
C PRO A 96 -7.01 -9.16 2.13
N PHE A 97 -8.15 -8.77 2.71
CA PHE A 97 -8.20 -8.04 3.96
C PHE A 97 -9.34 -8.54 4.84
N SER A 98 -9.20 -8.34 6.14
CA SER A 98 -10.25 -8.62 7.13
C SER A 98 -10.91 -7.31 7.58
N THR A 99 -12.15 -7.40 8.06
CA THR A 99 -12.78 -6.33 8.83
C THR A 99 -12.47 -6.56 10.31
N ALA A 100 -12.28 -5.49 11.07
CA ALA A 100 -12.20 -5.57 12.52
C ALA A 100 -13.52 -6.07 13.14
#